data_AF-A0A379MMJ9-F1
#
_entry.id   AF-A0A379MMJ9-F1
#
_cell.length_a   1.000
_cell.length_b   1.000
_cell.length_c   1.000
_cell.angle_alpha   90.00
_cell.angle_beta   90.00
_cell.angle_gamma   90.00
#
_symmetry.space_group_name_H-M   'P 1'
#
loop_
_entity.id
_entity.type
_entity.pdbx_description
1 polymer ?
#
loop_
_entity_poly.entity_id
_entity_poly.type
_entity_poly.pdbx_seq_one_letter_code
_entity_poly.pdbx_strand_id
1 'polypeptide(L)'
;MPDLRCLMLTSFTSDEAMLDAILAGASGYVVKDIKGMELARAIKEVGSGRSLLDNRAAAALMAKLRGEGERTDPLSGLTDQERVLLDLLGEGLTNKQIAARMFLAEKTVKNYVSRLLAKLGMERRTQAAVFISKLDRGHGAGGA
;
A
#
# COMPACT_ATOMS: atom_id res chain seq x y z
N MET A 1 -9.48 25.97 13.79
CA MET A 1 -10.57 26.44 12.92
C MET A 1 -11.27 25.21 12.34
N PRO A 2 -12.40 24.77 12.91
CA PRO A 2 -13.03 23.49 12.52
C PRO A 2 -13.71 23.48 11.14
N ASP A 3 -14.03 24.66 10.57
CA ASP A 3 -14.83 24.79 9.34
C ASP A 3 -14.03 25.28 8.11
N LEU A 4 -12.69 25.22 8.16
CA LEU A 4 -11.84 25.69 7.06
C LEU A 4 -11.91 24.71 5.88
N ARG A 5 -12.42 25.18 4.74
CA ARG A 5 -12.48 24.40 3.50
C ARG A 5 -11.22 24.63 2.69
N CYS A 6 -10.49 23.56 2.41
CA CYS A 6 -9.21 23.63 1.70
C CYS A 6 -9.38 23.16 0.25
N LEU A 7 -8.94 23.97 -0.72
CA LEU A 7 -8.90 23.61 -2.13
C LEU A 7 -7.43 23.50 -2.54
N MET A 8 -6.98 22.31 -2.94
CA MET A 8 -5.60 22.11 -3.38
C MET A 8 -5.47 22.36 -4.88
N LEU A 9 -4.57 23.26 -5.29
CA LEU A 9 -4.23 23.52 -6.69
C LEU A 9 -2.82 23.00 -6.96
N THR A 10 -2.64 22.10 -7.93
CA THR A 10 -1.35 21.44 -8.15
C THR A 10 -1.08 21.09 -9.61
N SER A 11 0.19 21.07 -10.00
CA SER A 11 0.63 20.59 -11.33
C SER A 11 0.74 19.07 -11.40
N PHE A 12 0.53 18.35 -10.29
CA PHE A 12 0.57 16.90 -10.25
C PHE A 12 -0.80 16.33 -10.64
N THR A 13 -0.82 15.43 -11.62
CA THR A 13 -2.02 14.73 -12.10
C THR A 13 -2.08 13.29 -11.61
N SER A 14 -1.18 12.88 -10.71
CA SER A 14 -1.20 11.51 -10.19
C SER A 14 -2.40 11.32 -9.26
N ASP A 15 -3.15 10.25 -9.52
CA ASP A 15 -4.33 9.88 -8.75
C ASP A 15 -4.00 9.68 -7.25
N GLU A 16 -2.76 9.27 -6.93
CA GLU A 16 -2.24 9.13 -5.56
C GLU A 16 -2.17 10.47 -4.81
N ALA A 17 -1.64 11.52 -5.44
CA ALA A 17 -1.52 12.84 -4.81
C ALA A 17 -2.89 13.50 -4.57
N MET A 18 -3.84 13.26 -5.48
CA MET A 18 -5.23 13.67 -5.30
C MET A 18 -5.87 12.98 -4.11
N LEU A 19 -5.64 11.68 -3.97
CA LEU A 19 -6.23 10.86 -2.91
C LEU A 19 -5.69 11.24 -1.53
N ASP A 20 -4.38 11.48 -1.41
CA ASP A 20 -3.75 11.93 -0.16
C ASP A 20 -4.29 13.30 0.29
N ALA A 21 -4.50 14.22 -0.66
CA ALA A 21 -5.08 15.53 -0.37
C ALA A 21 -6.51 15.42 0.18
N ILE A 22 -7.32 14.53 -0.39
CA ILE A 22 -8.70 14.29 0.05
C ILE A 22 -8.72 13.66 1.45
N LEU A 23 -7.87 12.64 1.68
CA LEU A 23 -7.76 11.99 3.00
C LEU A 23 -7.27 12.94 4.09
N ALA A 24 -6.44 13.92 3.73
CA ALA A 24 -5.99 14.99 4.63
C ALA A 24 -7.08 16.05 4.91
N GLY A 25 -8.28 15.92 4.34
CA GLY A 25 -9.41 16.81 4.56
C GLY A 25 -9.55 17.94 3.54
N ALA A 26 -8.91 17.85 2.38
CA ALA A 26 -9.16 18.81 1.30
C ALA A 26 -10.62 18.72 0.83
N SER A 27 -11.28 19.87 0.74
CA SER A 27 -12.64 20.04 0.22
C SER A 27 -12.69 20.09 -1.32
N GLY A 28 -11.54 20.03 -2.00
CA GLY A 28 -11.44 19.86 -3.44
C GLY A 28 -9.99 19.79 -3.94
N TYR A 29 -9.83 19.30 -5.16
CA TYR A 29 -8.56 19.16 -5.87
C TYR A 29 -8.67 19.74 -7.29
N VAL A 30 -7.70 20.54 -7.70
CA VAL A 30 -7.70 21.21 -9.01
C VAL A 30 -6.33 21.08 -9.65
N VAL A 31 -6.29 20.73 -10.93
CA VAL A 31 -5.05 20.67 -11.73
C VAL A 31 -4.70 22.07 -12.24
N LYS A 32 -3.42 22.43 -12.20
CA LYS A 32 -2.88 23.77 -12.54
C LYS A 32 -3.27 24.28 -13.94
N ASP A 33 -3.56 23.39 -14.88
CA ASP A 33 -3.99 23.75 -16.25
C ASP A 33 -5.47 24.16 -16.35
N ILE A 34 -6.16 24.32 -15.22
CA ILE A 34 -7.51 24.88 -15.18
C ILE A 34 -7.54 26.32 -15.70
N LYS A 35 -8.57 26.67 -16.48
CA LYS A 35 -8.75 28.06 -16.92
C LYS A 35 -9.10 28.94 -15.71
N GLY A 36 -8.62 30.18 -15.67
CA GLY A 36 -8.83 31.09 -14.52
C GLY A 36 -10.31 31.27 -14.12
N MET A 37 -11.23 31.26 -15.10
CA MET A 37 -12.68 31.30 -14.84
C MET A 37 -13.22 30.03 -14.18
N GLU A 38 -12.66 28.88 -14.53
CA GLU A 38 -13.05 27.57 -13.96
C GLU A 38 -12.53 27.43 -12.53
N LEU A 39 -11.32 27.94 -12.23
CA LEU A 39 -10.80 28.00 -10.86
C LEU A 39 -11.67 28.92 -9.97
N ALA A 40 -12.06 30.09 -10.47
CA ALA A 40 -12.94 31.01 -9.74
C ALA A 40 -14.32 30.38 -9.45
N ARG A 41 -14.83 29.56 -10.39
CA ARG A 41 -16.06 28.79 -10.19
C ARG A 41 -15.88 27.68 -9.16
N ALA A 42 -14.77 26.94 -9.21
CA ALA A 42 -14.44 25.89 -8.25
C ALA A 42 -14.38 26.42 -6.80
N ILE A 43 -13.73 27.58 -6.60
CA ILE A 43 -13.67 28.25 -5.29
C ILE A 43 -15.07 28.60 -4.78
N LYS A 44 -15.94 29.13 -5.64
CA LYS A 44 -17.34 29.47 -5.27
C LYS A 44 -18.16 28.23 -4.93
N GLU A 45 -17.97 27.12 -5.64
CA GLU A 45 -18.69 25.87 -5.39
C GLU A 45 -18.28 25.24 -4.05
N VAL A 46 -16.98 25.17 -3.75
CA VAL A 46 -16.49 24.73 -2.43
C VAL A 46 -16.93 25.68 -1.31
N GLY A 47 -16.88 26.99 -1.56
CA GLY A 47 -17.39 28.01 -0.65
C GLY A 47 -18.89 27.90 -0.36
N SER A 48 -19.67 27.36 -1.31
CA SER A 48 -21.11 27.09 -1.13
C SER A 48 -21.45 25.78 -0.42
N GLY A 49 -20.44 24.96 -0.09
CA GLY A 49 -20.60 23.70 0.63
C GLY A 49 -20.73 22.48 -0.28
N ARG A 50 -20.54 22.67 -1.60
CA ARG A 50 -20.47 21.55 -2.55
C ARG A 50 -19.04 21.01 -2.58
N SER A 51 -18.89 19.72 -2.30
CA SER A 51 -17.61 19.03 -2.49
C SER A 51 -17.35 18.85 -3.97
N LEU A 52 -16.19 19.30 -4.46
CA LEU A 52 -15.72 19.06 -5.82
C LEU A 52 -14.96 17.74 -5.90
N LEU A 53 -15.53 16.69 -5.32
CA LEU A 53 -15.08 15.33 -5.58
C LEU A 53 -15.59 14.97 -6.97
N ASP A 54 -14.71 15.07 -7.96
CA ASP A 54 -14.97 14.50 -9.28
C ASP A 54 -15.35 13.02 -9.12
N ASN A 55 -16.19 12.50 -10.02
CA ASN A 55 -16.61 11.09 -10.02
C ASN A 55 -15.40 10.14 -10.00
N ARG A 56 -14.24 10.56 -10.54
CA ARG A 56 -12.96 9.85 -10.44
C ARG A 56 -12.41 9.77 -9.02
N ALA A 57 -12.46 10.85 -8.26
CA ALA A 57 -11.99 10.89 -6.87
C ALA A 57 -12.89 10.04 -5.96
N ALA A 58 -14.21 10.08 -6.18
CA ALA A 58 -15.15 9.20 -5.48
C ALA A 58 -14.93 7.72 -5.84
N ALA A 59 -14.67 7.41 -7.10
CA ALA A 59 -14.34 6.06 -7.55
C ALA A 59 -13.01 5.55 -6.96
N ALA A 60 -11.97 6.40 -6.92
CA ALA A 60 -10.68 6.09 -6.30
C ALA A 60 -10.81 5.88 -4.79
N LEU A 61 -11.58 6.72 -4.10
CA LEU A 61 -11.90 6.55 -2.68
C LEU A 61 -12.68 5.25 -2.43
N MET A 62 -13.68 4.94 -3.26
CA MET A 62 -14.43 3.69 -3.17
C MET A 62 -13.60 2.45 -3.54
N ALA A 63 -12.60 2.57 -4.41
CA ALA A 63 -11.66 1.51 -4.71
C ALA A 63 -10.70 1.28 -3.53
N LYS A 64 -10.23 2.36 -2.90
CA LYS A 64 -9.38 2.29 -1.69
C LYS A 64 -10.13 1.75 -0.49
N LEU A 65 -11.38 2.18 -0.26
CA LEU A 65 -12.24 1.64 0.82
C LEU A 65 -12.58 0.16 0.59
N ARG A 66 -12.77 -0.27 -0.67
CA ARG A 66 -12.87 -1.71 -1.01
C ARG A 66 -11.55 -2.45 -0.75
N GLY A 67 -10.41 -1.86 -1.10
CA GLY A 67 -9.08 -2.42 -0.82
C GLY A 67 -8.68 -2.40 0.67
N GLU A 68 -9.24 -1.50 1.49
CA GLU A 68 -9.01 -1.46 2.94
C GLU A 68 -9.91 -2.44 3.71
N GLY A 69 -11.09 -2.79 3.16
CA GLY A 69 -11.94 -3.87 3.65
C GLY A 69 -11.38 -5.26 3.37
N GLU A 70 -10.59 -5.40 2.30
CA GLU A 70 -9.73 -6.55 2.05
C GLU A 70 -8.30 -6.25 2.52
N ARG A 71 -8.05 -6.30 3.82
CA ARG A 71 -6.74 -6.80 4.28
C ARG A 71 -6.66 -8.27 3.87
N THR A 72 -6.53 -8.54 2.58
CA THR A 72 -6.02 -9.81 2.09
C THR A 72 -4.68 -9.96 2.77
N ASP A 73 -4.59 -10.93 3.68
CA ASP A 73 -3.30 -11.33 4.24
C ASP A 73 -2.32 -11.40 3.05
N PRO A 74 -1.26 -10.57 3.01
CA PRO A 74 -0.35 -10.56 1.88
C PRO A 74 0.39 -11.89 1.74
N LEU A 75 0.24 -12.78 2.74
CA LEU A 75 0.68 -14.17 2.75
C LEU A 75 -0.45 -15.18 2.45
N SER A 76 -1.69 -14.75 2.18
CA SER A 76 -2.85 -15.61 1.92
C SER A 76 -2.61 -16.61 0.79
N GLY A 77 -1.80 -16.24 -0.20
CA GLY A 77 -1.39 -17.14 -1.28
C GLY A 77 -0.35 -18.18 -0.89
N LEU A 78 0.36 -18.02 0.23
CA LEU A 78 1.43 -18.91 0.67
C LEU A 78 0.90 -20.11 1.45
N THR A 79 1.45 -21.28 1.14
CA THR A 79 1.30 -22.49 1.94
C THR A 79 1.98 -22.35 3.30
N ASP A 80 1.59 -23.18 4.28
CA ASP A 80 2.20 -23.16 5.63
C ASP A 80 3.72 -23.35 5.59
N GLN A 81 4.20 -24.24 4.70
CA GLN A 81 5.63 -24.49 4.54
C GLN A 81 6.37 -23.29 3.92
N GLU A 82 5.73 -22.55 3.01
CA GLU A 82 6.25 -21.32 2.43
C GLU A 82 6.30 -20.17 3.45
N ARG A 83 5.32 -20.10 4.36
CA ARG A 83 5.29 -19.14 5.48
C ARG A 83 6.45 -19.40 6.43
N VAL A 84 6.63 -20.64 6.88
CA VAL A 84 7.78 -21.03 7.72
C VAL A 84 9.10 -20.72 7.02
N LEU A 85 9.22 -20.99 5.72
CA LEU A 85 10.42 -20.65 4.96
C LEU A 85 10.67 -19.13 4.94
N LEU A 86 9.62 -18.32 4.75
CA LEU A 86 9.70 -16.86 4.73
C LEU A 86 10.15 -16.30 6.10
N ASP A 87 9.65 -16.85 7.20
CA ASP A 87 10.03 -16.44 8.56
C ASP A 87 11.52 -16.71 8.81
N LEU A 88 11.99 -17.91 8.45
CA LEU A 88 13.39 -18.30 8.58
C LEU A 88 14.32 -17.46 7.67
N LEU A 89 13.82 -16.97 6.53
CA LEU A 89 14.52 -15.98 5.71
C LEU A 89 14.59 -14.61 6.39
N GLY A 90 13.52 -14.21 7.08
CA GLY A 90 13.44 -13.00 7.90
C GLY A 90 14.45 -12.97 9.05
N GLU A 91 14.68 -14.12 9.68
CA GLU A 91 15.72 -14.32 10.69
C GLU A 91 17.16 -14.22 10.12
N GLY A 92 17.31 -14.12 8.80
CA GLY A 92 18.63 -14.00 8.16
C GLY A 92 19.40 -15.33 8.06
N LEU A 93 18.74 -16.47 8.28
CA LEU A 93 19.38 -17.78 8.17
C LEU A 93 19.82 -18.07 6.75
N THR A 94 20.87 -18.88 6.60
CA THR A 94 21.34 -19.41 5.31
C THR A 94 20.52 -20.62 4.85
N ASN A 95 20.57 -20.97 3.56
CA ASN A 95 19.86 -22.15 3.04
C ASN A 95 20.27 -23.45 3.72
N LYS A 96 21.53 -23.56 4.16
CA LYS A 96 22.03 -24.72 4.90
C LYS A 96 21.41 -24.81 6.30
N GLN A 97 21.26 -23.68 7.00
CA GLN A 97 20.60 -23.63 8.31
C GLN A 97 19.10 -23.90 8.19
N ILE A 98 18.45 -23.34 7.19
CA ILE A 98 17.03 -23.59 6.89
C ILE A 98 16.80 -25.07 6.56
N ALA A 99 17.68 -25.67 5.75
CA ALA A 99 17.65 -27.08 5.41
C ALA A 99 17.71 -27.97 6.67
N ALA A 100 18.59 -27.64 7.62
CA ALA A 100 18.69 -28.35 8.88
C ALA A 100 17.42 -28.21 9.74
N ARG A 101 16.81 -27.02 9.81
CA ARG A 101 15.58 -26.78 10.60
C ARG A 101 14.33 -27.42 9.98
N MET A 102 14.24 -27.43 8.65
CA MET A 102 13.09 -28.00 7.93
C MET A 102 13.27 -29.49 7.60
N PHE A 103 14.40 -30.10 7.98
CA PHE A 103 14.77 -31.47 7.63
C PHE A 103 14.74 -31.74 6.11
N LEU A 104 15.23 -30.77 5.33
CA LEU A 104 15.27 -30.81 3.86
C LEU A 104 16.72 -30.84 3.36
N ALA A 105 16.92 -31.25 2.11
CA ALA A 105 18.18 -31.04 1.42
C ALA A 105 18.37 -29.55 1.07
N GLU A 106 19.61 -29.05 1.13
CA GLU A 106 19.90 -27.64 0.81
C GLU A 106 19.47 -27.25 -0.61
N LYS A 107 19.58 -28.16 -1.57
CA LYS A 107 19.10 -27.95 -2.96
C LYS A 107 17.58 -27.75 -3.00
N THR A 108 16.82 -28.48 -2.18
CA THR A 108 15.37 -28.33 -2.07
C THR A 108 15.00 -26.96 -1.52
N VAL A 109 15.70 -26.50 -0.48
CA VAL A 109 15.50 -25.15 0.06
C VAL A 109 15.81 -24.08 -0.98
N LYS A 110 16.89 -24.21 -1.76
CA LYS A 110 17.19 -23.28 -2.88
C LYS A 110 16.03 -23.18 -3.87
N ASN A 111 15.44 -24.33 -4.24
CA ASN A 111 14.30 -24.35 -5.15
C ASN A 111 13.06 -23.71 -4.53
N TYR A 112 12.80 -23.95 -3.23
CA TYR A 112 11.66 -23.35 -2.55
C TYR A 112 11.82 -21.85 -2.39
N VAL A 113 13.02 -21.35 -2.07
CA VAL A 113 13.30 -19.92 -2.02
C VAL A 113 13.06 -19.27 -3.38
N SER A 114 13.51 -19.88 -4.47
CA SER A 114 13.26 -19.36 -5.83
C SER A 114 11.75 -19.27 -6.14
N ARG A 115 10.98 -20.32 -5.83
CA ARG A 115 9.53 -20.34 -6.04
C ARG A 115 8.79 -19.33 -5.16
N LEU A 116 9.18 -19.22 -3.89
CA LEU A 116 8.64 -18.27 -2.93
C LEU A 116 8.85 -16.83 -3.40
N LEU A 117 10.08 -16.51 -3.83
CA LEU A 117 10.39 -15.18 -4.36
C LEU A 117 9.56 -14.86 -5.62
N ALA A 118 9.47 -15.79 -6.56
CA ALA A 118 8.62 -15.63 -7.75
C ALA A 118 7.15 -15.39 -7.38
N LYS A 119 6.62 -16.14 -6.41
CA LYS A 119 5.24 -16.02 -5.93
C LYS A 119 4.94 -14.69 -5.22
N LEU A 120 5.95 -14.13 -4.56
CA LEU A 120 5.90 -12.82 -3.92
C LEU A 120 6.27 -11.66 -4.87
N GLY A 121 6.57 -11.94 -6.15
CA GLY A 121 7.01 -10.92 -7.10
C GLY A 121 8.36 -10.30 -6.76
N MET A 122 9.23 -11.05 -6.09
CA MET A 122 10.55 -10.62 -5.63
C MET A 122 11.66 -11.34 -6.39
N GLU A 123 12.81 -10.68 -6.51
CA GLU A 123 13.98 -11.23 -7.21
C GLU A 123 15.11 -11.56 -6.24
N ARG A 124 15.15 -10.87 -5.09
CA ARG A 124 16.26 -10.97 -4.13
C ARG A 124 15.79 -11.42 -2.77
N ARG A 125 16.56 -12.33 -2.15
CA ARG A 125 16.37 -12.77 -0.76
C ARG A 125 16.20 -11.60 0.21
N THR A 126 17.00 -10.54 0.04
CA THR A 126 16.96 -9.36 0.90
C THR A 126 15.60 -8.64 0.85
N GLN A 127 14.91 -8.66 -0.30
CA GLN A 127 13.55 -8.11 -0.40
C GLN A 127 12.58 -8.89 0.48
N ALA A 128 12.64 -10.23 0.45
CA ALA A 128 11.81 -11.09 1.29
C ALA A 128 12.09 -10.91 2.78
N ALA A 129 13.37 -10.80 3.18
CA ALA A 129 13.75 -10.58 4.57
C ALA A 129 13.26 -9.21 5.10
N VAL A 130 13.36 -8.15 4.30
CA VAL A 130 12.84 -6.82 4.66
C VAL A 130 11.30 -6.84 4.72
N PHE A 131 10.66 -7.56 3.81
CA PHE A 131 9.21 -7.67 3.72
C PHE A 131 8.61 -8.27 5.00
N ILE A 132 9.10 -9.43 5.45
CA ILE A 132 8.61 -10.07 6.68
C ILE A 132 8.91 -9.24 7.94
N SER A 133 10.09 -8.59 8.00
CA SER A 133 10.44 -7.67 9.11
C SER A 133 9.52 -6.45 9.21
N LYS A 134 8.94 -6.00 8.10
CA LYS A 134 7.93 -4.93 8.10
C LYS A 134 6.56 -5.46 8.51
N LEU A 135 6.22 -6.69 8.12
CA LEU A 135 4.96 -7.35 8.45
C LEU A 135 4.84 -7.62 9.96
N ASP A 136 5.91 -8.10 10.60
CA ASP A 136 5.95 -8.35 12.06
C ASP A 136 5.77 -7.06 12.87
N ARG A 137 6.39 -5.97 12.41
CA ARG A 137 6.21 -4.64 13.04
C ARG A 137 4.79 -4.10 12.91
N GLY A 138 4.08 -4.44 11.84
CA GLY A 138 2.69 -4.05 11.63
C GLY A 138 1.70 -4.80 12.53
N HIS A 139 1.97 -6.06 12.86
CA HIS A 139 1.12 -6.87 13.75
C HIS A 139 1.31 -6.53 15.24
N GLY A 140 2.45 -5.95 15.62
CA GLY A 140 2.72 -5.52 17.00
C GLY A 140 2.11 -4.18 17.43
N ALA A 141 1.55 -3.38 16.51
CA ALA A 141 1.06 -2.03 16.79
C ALA A 141 -0.46 -1.93 17.05
N GLY A 142 -1.15 -3.07 17.18
CA GLY A 142 -2.61 -3.14 17.41
C GLY A 142 -3.03 -3.58 18.82
N GLY A 143 -2.10 -3.68 19.77
CA GLY A 143 -2.37 -4.14 21.14
C GLY A 143 -1.76 -3.21 22.18
N ALA A 144 -2.41 -2.06 22.40
CA ALA A 144 -2.30 -1.24 23.60
C ALA A 144 -3.58 -0.43 23.77
#